data_AF-A0A1L9TPQ2-F1
#
_entry.id   AF-A0A1L9TPQ2-F1
#
_cell.length_a   1.000
_cell.length_b   1.000
_cell.length_c   1.000
_cell.angle_alpha   90.00
_cell.angle_beta   90.00
_cell.angle_gamma   90.00
#
_symmetry.space_group_name_H-M   'P 1'
#
loop_
_entity.id
_entity.type
_entity.pdbx_description
1 polymer ?
#
loop_
_entity_poly.entity_id
_entity_poly.type
_entity_poly.pdbx_seq_one_letter_code
_entity_poly.pdbx_strand_id
1 'polypeptide(L)'
;MTTKVSVGTRRDDHGARRVWLAYATYSALGTAPFGVNTGAEIIGREYKLLSQTGRFLLHARPEQRMGFFFGEIPESGEVKGKTKWTKTIGDLEFIVERAFVFGKQGPGGGMVIQLGGLDSYRFPVVGRGFQVRFRGLDEKVAFTGILDAREKEVDERTGELRTLRTLNGDETRSGEFLIMPNEDPDYGGFPIAVTIPASTCIAEVEAYTV
;
A
#
# COMPACT_ATOMS: atom_id res chain seq x y z
N MET A 1 -11.27 11.00 -23.56
CA MET A 1 -10.94 10.03 -22.50
C MET A 1 -10.72 8.69 -23.16
N THR A 2 -9.48 8.20 -23.25
CA THR A 2 -9.19 6.90 -23.87
C THR A 2 -9.42 5.82 -22.80
N THR A 3 -10.47 5.03 -22.96
CA THR A 3 -10.83 3.93 -22.06
C THR A 3 -9.72 2.87 -22.06
N LYS A 4 -9.03 2.68 -20.94
CA LYS A 4 -7.98 1.65 -20.80
C LYS A 4 -8.48 0.51 -19.90
N VAL A 5 -8.64 -0.66 -20.51
CA VAL A 5 -8.79 -1.95 -19.82
C VAL A 5 -7.47 -2.69 -19.97
N SER A 6 -6.93 -3.23 -18.87
CA SER A 6 -5.74 -4.07 -18.93
C SER A 6 -6.14 -5.52 -19.18
N VAL A 7 -5.98 -5.99 -20.42
CA VAL A 7 -6.35 -7.34 -20.86
C VAL A 7 -5.15 -8.29 -20.89
N GLY A 8 -5.38 -9.57 -20.59
CA GLY A 8 -4.35 -10.63 -20.71
C GLY A 8 -3.31 -10.64 -19.58
N THR A 9 -3.63 -10.09 -18.41
CA THR A 9 -2.71 -10.10 -17.26
C THR A 9 -2.52 -11.52 -16.70
N ARG A 10 -1.35 -11.82 -16.13
CA ARG A 10 -1.08 -13.13 -15.51
C ARG A 10 -1.91 -13.27 -14.21
N ARG A 11 -2.33 -14.49 -13.88
CA ARG A 11 -3.05 -14.78 -12.62
C ARG A 11 -2.13 -15.05 -11.42
N ASP A 12 -0.84 -15.24 -11.67
CA ASP A 12 0.19 -15.52 -10.66
C ASP A 12 0.61 -14.25 -9.90
N ASP A 13 1.53 -14.39 -8.94
CA ASP A 13 2.02 -13.27 -8.13
C ASP A 13 2.55 -12.10 -8.96
N HIS A 14 3.13 -12.39 -10.13
CA HIS A 14 3.64 -11.35 -11.01
C HIS A 14 2.52 -10.46 -11.54
N GLY A 15 1.41 -11.05 -12.01
CA GLY A 15 0.27 -10.29 -12.50
C GLY A 15 -0.58 -9.71 -11.38
N ALA A 16 -0.80 -10.46 -10.29
CA ALA A 16 -1.58 -10.04 -9.13
C ALA A 16 -1.03 -8.73 -8.54
N ARG A 17 0.29 -8.57 -8.39
CA ARG A 17 0.87 -7.32 -7.87
C ARG A 17 0.69 -6.12 -8.81
N ARG A 18 0.54 -6.33 -10.13
CA ARG A 18 0.45 -5.24 -11.11
C ARG A 18 -0.96 -4.62 -11.21
N VAL A 19 -1.98 -5.30 -10.70
CA VAL A 19 -3.35 -4.77 -10.71
C VAL A 19 -3.46 -3.47 -9.90
N TRP A 20 -2.68 -3.36 -8.82
CA TRP A 20 -2.59 -2.15 -7.99
C TRP A 20 -2.21 -0.91 -8.81
N LEU A 21 -1.14 -1.03 -9.61
CA LEU A 21 -0.68 0.05 -10.48
C LEU A 21 -1.73 0.40 -11.55
N ALA A 22 -2.38 -0.60 -12.13
CA ALA A 22 -3.41 -0.40 -13.15
C ALA A 22 -4.60 0.42 -12.61
N TYR A 23 -5.15 0.03 -11.46
CA TYR A 23 -6.31 0.71 -10.88
C TYR A 23 -5.95 2.06 -10.25
N ALA A 24 -4.99 2.08 -9.33
CA ALA A 24 -4.77 3.26 -8.48
C ALA A 24 -3.88 4.33 -9.12
N THR A 25 -3.00 3.98 -10.06
CA THR A 25 -2.17 4.98 -10.77
C THR A 25 -2.72 5.31 -12.15
N TYR A 26 -3.11 4.30 -12.92
CA TYR A 26 -3.56 4.52 -14.30
C TYR A 26 -5.07 4.64 -14.48
N SER A 27 -5.84 4.57 -13.38
CA SER A 27 -7.30 4.71 -13.42
C SER A 27 -7.95 3.72 -14.39
N ALA A 28 -7.40 2.51 -14.50
CA ALA A 28 -8.00 1.47 -15.32
C ALA A 28 -9.42 1.19 -14.83
N LEU A 29 -10.37 1.01 -15.77
CA LEU A 29 -11.73 0.62 -15.44
C LEU A 29 -11.83 -0.86 -15.02
N GLY A 30 -10.86 -1.65 -15.46
CA GLY A 30 -10.83 -3.08 -15.21
C GLY A 30 -9.50 -3.71 -15.61
N THR A 31 -9.24 -4.85 -14.99
CA THR A 31 -8.16 -5.78 -15.30
C THR A 31 -8.78 -7.15 -15.58
N ALA A 32 -8.27 -7.89 -16.56
CA ALA A 32 -8.77 -9.21 -16.93
C ALA A 32 -7.61 -10.22 -16.89
N PRO A 33 -7.43 -10.93 -15.76
CA PRO A 33 -6.40 -11.96 -15.65
C PRO A 33 -6.80 -13.21 -16.42
N PHE A 34 -5.85 -13.79 -17.14
CA PHE A 34 -6.09 -14.97 -17.95
C PHE A 34 -6.12 -16.25 -17.10
N GLY A 35 -7.05 -17.15 -17.39
CA GLY A 35 -7.09 -18.49 -16.83
C GLY A 35 -7.52 -18.56 -15.37
N VAL A 36 -8.39 -17.67 -14.88
CA VAL A 36 -8.83 -17.67 -13.47
C VAL A 36 -9.72 -18.85 -13.06
N ASN A 37 -10.02 -19.78 -13.97
CA ASN A 37 -10.78 -21.01 -13.64
C ASN A 37 -9.99 -21.97 -12.73
N THR A 38 -8.67 -21.79 -12.61
CA THR A 38 -7.81 -22.51 -11.65
C THR A 38 -6.79 -21.51 -11.05
N GLY A 39 -6.30 -21.73 -9.82
CA GLY A 39 -5.26 -20.87 -9.22
C GLY A 39 -5.69 -19.41 -9.02
N ALA A 40 -6.97 -19.18 -8.68
CA ALA A 40 -7.54 -17.84 -8.53
C ALA A 40 -7.25 -17.20 -7.17
N GLU A 41 -6.76 -17.96 -6.20
CA GLU A 41 -6.52 -17.52 -4.83
C GLU A 41 -5.54 -16.36 -4.74
N ILE A 42 -4.42 -16.42 -5.48
CA ILE A 42 -3.37 -15.40 -5.44
C ILE A 42 -3.92 -14.04 -5.88
N ILE A 43 -4.58 -14.04 -7.04
CA ILE A 43 -5.12 -12.80 -7.58
C ILE A 43 -6.42 -12.38 -6.88
N GLY A 44 -7.25 -13.34 -6.49
CA GLY A 44 -8.48 -13.14 -5.74
C GLY A 44 -8.25 -12.43 -4.41
N ARG A 45 -7.11 -12.69 -3.75
CA ARG A 45 -6.69 -11.94 -2.56
C ARG A 45 -6.56 -10.44 -2.83
N GLU A 46 -5.92 -10.06 -3.93
CA GLU A 46 -5.74 -8.65 -4.29
C GLU A 46 -7.09 -8.01 -4.69
N TYR A 47 -7.92 -8.73 -5.46
CA TYR A 47 -9.26 -8.28 -5.81
C TYR A 47 -10.19 -8.15 -4.60
N LYS A 48 -10.04 -9.00 -3.57
CA LYS A 48 -10.81 -8.87 -2.33
C LYS A 48 -10.54 -7.52 -1.66
N LEU A 49 -9.26 -7.14 -1.51
CA LEU A 49 -8.90 -5.84 -0.95
C LEU A 49 -9.38 -4.67 -1.82
N LEU A 50 -9.22 -4.77 -3.15
CA LEU A 50 -9.72 -3.77 -4.08
C LEU A 50 -11.23 -3.63 -4.03
N SER A 51 -11.97 -4.74 -3.87
CA SER A 51 -13.42 -4.73 -3.72
C SER A 51 -13.84 -4.07 -2.41
N GLN A 52 -13.18 -4.38 -1.29
CA GLN A 52 -13.46 -3.78 0.01
C GLN A 52 -13.19 -2.27 -0.01
N THR A 53 -12.10 -1.83 -0.64
CA THR A 53 -11.62 -0.44 -0.61
C THR A 53 -12.00 0.38 -1.85
N GLY A 54 -12.74 -0.23 -2.78
CA GLY A 54 -13.06 0.35 -4.09
C GLY A 54 -13.83 1.66 -4.00
N ARG A 55 -14.67 1.83 -2.97
CA ARG A 55 -15.36 3.11 -2.72
C ARG A 55 -14.36 4.25 -2.56
N PHE A 56 -13.37 4.13 -1.68
CA PHE A 56 -12.36 5.17 -1.45
C PHE A 56 -11.55 5.44 -2.70
N LEU A 57 -11.18 4.38 -3.41
CA LEU A 57 -10.45 4.49 -4.67
C LEU A 57 -11.23 5.28 -5.72
N LEU A 58 -12.52 4.99 -5.90
CA LEU A 58 -13.38 5.63 -6.90
C LEU A 58 -13.74 7.09 -6.56
N HIS A 59 -13.78 7.45 -5.28
CA HIS A 59 -14.02 8.84 -4.85
C HIS A 59 -12.75 9.70 -4.93
N ALA A 60 -11.57 9.09 -4.83
CA ALA A 60 -10.30 9.80 -4.94
C ALA A 60 -9.98 10.18 -6.40
N ARG A 61 -9.56 11.44 -6.60
CA ARG A 61 -9.07 11.90 -7.91
C ARG A 61 -7.73 11.23 -8.25
N PRO A 62 -7.36 11.08 -9.54
CA PRO A 62 -6.09 10.44 -9.93
C PRO A 62 -4.83 11.02 -9.26
N GLU A 63 -4.81 12.31 -8.95
CA GLU A 63 -3.73 12.98 -8.21
C GLU A 63 -3.66 12.57 -6.74
N GLN A 64 -4.77 12.12 -6.13
CA GLN A 64 -4.87 11.75 -4.71
C GLN A 64 -4.51 10.30 -4.41
N ARG A 65 -4.11 9.53 -5.42
CA ARG A 65 -3.86 8.09 -5.29
C ARG A 65 -2.62 7.63 -6.06
N MET A 66 -2.00 6.58 -5.54
CA MET A 66 -0.91 5.88 -6.22
C MET A 66 -0.99 4.39 -5.90
N GLY A 67 -1.05 3.57 -6.94
CA GLY A 67 -0.76 2.15 -6.87
C GLY A 67 0.71 1.87 -7.18
N PHE A 68 1.25 0.83 -6.56
CA PHE A 68 2.66 0.46 -6.70
C PHE A 68 2.82 -1.05 -6.57
N PHE A 69 4.00 -1.54 -6.95
CA PHE A 69 4.39 -2.93 -6.74
C PHE A 69 5.90 -3.10 -6.62
N PHE A 70 6.29 -4.19 -5.99
CA PHE A 70 7.65 -4.68 -5.86
C PHE A 70 7.67 -6.17 -6.24
N GLY A 71 8.51 -6.54 -7.21
CA GLY A 71 8.65 -7.93 -7.66
C GLY A 71 9.50 -8.78 -6.70
N GLU A 72 9.77 -10.02 -7.10
CA GLU A 72 10.70 -10.90 -6.37
C GLU A 72 12.12 -10.29 -6.30
N ILE A 73 12.83 -10.61 -5.22
CA ILE A 73 14.26 -10.30 -5.08
C ILE A 73 15.04 -11.54 -5.54
N PRO A 74 15.80 -11.46 -6.66
CA PRO A 74 16.54 -12.60 -7.16
C PRO A 74 17.59 -13.06 -6.14
N GLU A 75 17.91 -14.35 -6.13
CA GLU A 75 18.96 -14.91 -5.25
C GLU A 75 20.36 -14.40 -5.63
N SER A 76 20.57 -14.08 -6.91
CA SER A 76 21.78 -13.46 -7.41
C SER A 76 21.45 -12.41 -8.48
N GLY A 77 22.24 -11.33 -8.51
CA GLY A 77 22.07 -10.21 -9.44
C GLY A 77 21.22 -9.05 -8.88
N GLU A 78 21.03 -8.04 -9.71
CA GLU A 78 20.35 -6.80 -9.31
C GLU A 78 18.82 -6.95 -9.23
N VAL A 79 18.22 -6.24 -8.27
CA VAL A 79 16.76 -6.13 -8.15
C VAL A 79 16.22 -5.40 -9.37
N LYS A 80 15.42 -6.10 -10.19
CA LYS A 80 14.79 -5.50 -11.37
C LYS A 80 13.58 -4.65 -10.97
N GLY A 81 13.47 -3.46 -11.56
CA GLY A 81 12.32 -2.56 -11.41
C GLY A 81 12.57 -1.45 -10.38
N LYS A 82 11.48 -0.79 -9.95
CA LYS A 82 11.56 0.31 -8.98
C LYS A 82 11.79 -0.25 -7.57
N THR A 83 12.77 0.31 -6.87
CA THR A 83 13.04 0.05 -5.44
C THR A 83 12.25 0.98 -4.52
N LYS A 84 11.77 2.10 -5.06
CA LYS A 84 11.00 3.13 -4.36
C LYS A 84 9.95 3.74 -5.30
N TRP A 85 8.79 4.05 -4.75
CA TRP A 85 7.74 4.82 -5.40
C TRP A 85 7.45 6.09 -4.62
N THR A 86 7.21 7.20 -5.31
CA THR A 86 6.88 8.48 -4.67
C THR A 86 5.74 9.17 -5.37
N LYS A 87 4.98 9.95 -4.60
CA LYS A 87 3.92 10.82 -5.09
C LYS A 87 3.88 12.06 -4.22
N THR A 88 3.86 13.20 -4.89
CA THR A 88 3.64 14.50 -4.26
C THR A 88 2.16 14.86 -4.34
N ILE A 89 1.60 15.30 -3.22
CA ILE A 89 0.26 15.88 -3.11
C ILE A 89 0.37 17.15 -2.26
N GLY A 90 0.13 18.30 -2.89
CA GLY A 90 0.37 19.60 -2.24
C GLY A 90 1.83 19.70 -1.78
N ASP A 91 2.03 20.08 -0.53
CA ASP A 91 3.35 20.27 0.09
C ASP A 91 3.86 19.01 0.80
N LEU A 92 3.23 17.86 0.55
CA LEU A 92 3.60 16.57 1.13
C LEU A 92 3.98 15.57 0.04
N GLU A 93 5.08 14.86 0.24
CA GLU A 93 5.41 13.66 -0.51
C GLU A 93 5.21 12.43 0.37
N PHE A 94 4.55 11.42 -0.15
CA PHE A 94 4.61 10.09 0.43
C PHE A 94 5.54 9.19 -0.39
N ILE A 95 6.30 8.38 0.34
CA ILE A 95 7.36 7.53 -0.17
C ILE A 95 7.04 6.10 0.24
N VAL A 96 7.02 5.20 -0.73
CA VAL A 96 6.74 3.79 -0.52
C VAL A 96 7.96 2.96 -0.91
N GLU A 97 8.39 2.11 0.01
CA GLU A 97 9.54 1.22 -0.10
C GLU A 97 9.12 -0.19 0.31
N ARG A 98 9.94 -1.21 0.06
CA ARG A 98 9.66 -2.57 0.58
C ARG A 98 9.61 -2.55 2.10
N ALA A 99 8.78 -3.42 2.68
CA ALA A 99 8.66 -3.50 4.14
C ALA A 99 10.04 -3.74 4.77
N PHE A 100 10.30 -3.04 5.88
CA PHE A 100 11.39 -3.39 6.76
C PHE A 100 11.12 -4.76 7.38
N VAL A 101 12.12 -5.63 7.34
CA VAL A 101 12.15 -6.93 7.99
C VAL A 101 13.57 -7.15 8.51
N PHE A 102 13.74 -8.04 9.48
CA PHE A 102 15.07 -8.37 10.01
C PHE A 102 15.87 -9.30 9.09
N GLY A 103 15.18 -10.12 8.28
CA GLY A 103 15.79 -10.98 7.27
C GLY A 103 15.71 -10.40 5.86
N LYS A 104 15.31 -11.23 4.88
CA LYS A 104 15.23 -10.84 3.47
C LYS A 104 13.90 -10.16 3.16
N GLN A 105 13.96 -8.96 2.56
CA GLN A 105 12.77 -8.26 2.09
C GLN A 105 11.99 -9.06 1.04
N GLY A 106 10.67 -9.12 1.22
CA GLY A 106 9.77 -9.80 0.30
C GLY A 106 9.31 -8.93 -0.88
N PRO A 107 8.59 -9.52 -1.83
CA PRO A 107 7.80 -8.77 -2.80
C PRO A 107 6.63 -8.05 -2.12
N GLY A 108 6.00 -7.10 -2.81
CA GLY A 108 4.91 -6.32 -2.23
C GLY A 108 4.07 -5.60 -3.27
N GLY A 109 2.94 -5.06 -2.84
CA GLY A 109 2.03 -4.34 -3.70
C GLY A 109 0.87 -3.76 -2.92
N GLY A 110 0.33 -2.66 -3.43
CA GLY A 110 -0.71 -1.93 -2.74
C GLY A 110 -1.00 -0.58 -3.36
N MET A 111 -1.78 0.20 -2.62
CA MET A 111 -2.09 1.57 -2.96
C MET A 111 -2.13 2.46 -1.72
N VAL A 112 -1.84 3.74 -1.95
CA VAL A 112 -2.04 4.84 -1.00
C VAL A 112 -3.07 5.78 -1.61
N ILE A 113 -4.05 6.20 -0.80
CA ILE A 113 -5.12 7.12 -1.19
C ILE A 113 -5.17 8.26 -0.16
N GLN A 114 -5.29 9.50 -0.58
CA GLN A 114 -5.60 10.63 0.31
C GLN A 114 -7.13 10.74 0.49
N LEU A 115 -7.61 10.82 1.74
CA LEU A 115 -9.01 11.11 2.04
C LEU A 115 -9.24 12.61 2.16
N GLY A 116 -10.40 13.11 1.73
CA GLY A 116 -10.75 14.53 1.85
C GLY A 116 -10.14 15.39 0.73
N GLY A 117 -9.84 16.65 1.05
CA GLY A 117 -9.22 17.61 0.14
C GLY A 117 -7.72 17.39 -0.05
N LEU A 118 -7.08 18.20 -0.90
CA LEU A 118 -5.63 18.14 -1.14
C LEU A 118 -4.81 18.60 0.07
N ASP A 119 -5.46 19.32 0.99
CA ASP A 119 -4.98 19.81 2.27
C ASP A 119 -5.07 18.76 3.41
N SER A 120 -5.65 17.59 3.14
CA SER A 120 -5.78 16.53 4.13
C SER A 120 -4.51 15.70 4.29
N TYR A 121 -4.18 15.35 5.52
CA TYR A 121 -3.02 14.50 5.86
C TYR A 121 -3.42 13.06 6.19
N ARG A 122 -4.65 12.65 5.84
CA ARG A 122 -5.18 11.31 6.12
C ARG A 122 -5.08 10.40 4.91
N PHE A 123 -4.43 9.25 5.09
CA PHE A 123 -4.09 8.32 4.03
C PHE A 123 -4.43 6.86 4.37
N PRO A 124 -5.48 6.28 3.78
CA PRO A 124 -5.63 4.85 3.67
C PRO A 124 -4.48 4.25 2.87
N VAL A 125 -3.85 3.25 3.47
CA VAL A 125 -2.85 2.40 2.84
C VAL A 125 -3.34 0.97 2.82
N VAL A 126 -3.30 0.36 1.64
CA VAL A 126 -3.92 -0.93 1.38
C VAL A 126 -2.92 -1.82 0.67
N GLY A 127 -2.76 -3.05 1.15
CA GLY A 127 -1.88 -4.06 0.55
C GLY A 127 -0.85 -4.62 1.54
N ARG A 128 0.24 -5.19 1.00
CA ARG A 128 1.22 -5.98 1.76
C ARG A 128 2.64 -5.82 1.24
N GLY A 129 3.63 -6.08 2.10
CA GLY A 129 5.05 -6.14 1.75
C GLY A 129 5.69 -4.78 1.45
N PHE A 130 5.19 -3.71 2.04
CA PHE A 130 5.72 -2.35 1.87
C PHE A 130 5.77 -1.57 3.18
N GLN A 131 6.44 -0.44 3.16
CA GLN A 131 6.36 0.58 4.20
C GLN A 131 6.09 1.94 3.56
N VAL A 132 5.44 2.83 4.30
CA VAL A 132 5.15 4.20 3.86
C VAL A 132 5.71 5.22 4.84
N ARG A 133 6.32 6.27 4.31
CA ARG A 133 6.76 7.45 5.07
C ARG A 133 6.41 8.73 4.35
N PHE A 134 6.45 9.83 5.07
CA PHE A 134 6.06 11.14 4.57
C PHE A 134 7.22 12.11 4.66
N ARG A 135 7.22 13.10 3.77
CA ARG A 135 8.20 14.17 3.72
C ARG A 135 7.49 15.48 3.35
N GLY A 136 7.56 16.48 4.22
CA GLY A 136 7.17 17.85 3.89
C GLY A 136 8.15 18.45 2.87
N LEU A 137 7.62 19.25 1.96
CA LEU A 137 8.37 19.84 0.85
C LEU A 137 8.65 21.34 1.02
N ASP A 138 7.95 22.02 1.92
CA ASP A 138 8.24 23.41 2.27
C ASP A 138 9.57 23.47 3.04
N GLU A 139 10.45 24.40 2.65
CA GLU A 139 11.76 24.62 3.27
C GLU A 139 11.68 24.98 4.76
N LYS A 140 10.52 25.43 5.23
CA LYS A 140 10.25 25.75 6.64
C LYS A 140 9.93 24.52 7.49
N VAL A 141 9.63 23.38 6.86
CA VAL A 141 9.32 22.14 7.59
C VAL A 141 10.60 21.62 8.24
N ALA A 142 10.62 21.66 9.56
CA ALA A 142 11.70 21.12 10.38
C ALA A 142 11.53 19.61 10.60
N PHE A 143 10.28 19.13 10.66
CA PHE A 143 9.99 17.73 10.95
C PHE A 143 8.80 17.20 10.13
N THR A 144 8.87 15.93 9.74
CA THR A 144 7.73 15.19 9.18
C THR A 144 7.66 13.80 9.78
N GLY A 145 6.46 13.34 10.12
CA GLY A 145 6.25 11.99 10.62
C GLY A 145 4.79 11.56 10.57
N ILE A 146 4.51 10.48 11.28
CA ILE A 146 3.18 9.92 11.47
C ILE A 146 2.65 10.35 12.84
N LEU A 147 1.53 11.07 12.83
CA LEU A 147 0.84 11.52 14.03
C LEU A 147 -0.01 10.39 14.63
N ASP A 148 -0.70 9.66 13.75
CA ASP A 148 -1.57 8.56 14.14
C ASP A 148 -1.57 7.48 13.06
N ALA A 149 -1.60 6.22 13.47
CA ALA A 149 -1.69 5.08 12.59
C ALA A 149 -2.69 4.08 13.17
N ARG A 150 -3.66 3.65 12.36
CA ARG A 150 -4.73 2.76 12.80
C ARG A 150 -4.89 1.59 11.84
N GLU A 151 -4.91 0.38 12.36
CA GLU A 151 -5.41 -0.76 11.58
C GLU A 151 -6.91 -0.59 11.37
N LYS A 152 -7.36 -0.81 10.13
CA LYS A 152 -8.74 -0.61 9.71
C LYS A 152 -9.30 -1.88 9.10
N GLU A 153 -10.61 -1.97 9.10
CA GLU A 153 -11.35 -2.86 8.21
C GLU A 153 -12.51 -2.08 7.60
N VAL A 154 -13.09 -2.62 6.53
CA VAL A 154 -14.29 -2.05 5.92
C VAL A 154 -15.51 -2.72 6.54
N ASP A 155 -16.40 -1.92 7.12
CA ASP A 155 -17.69 -2.39 7.58
C ASP A 155 -18.53 -2.81 6.36
N GLU A 156 -18.93 -4.08 6.30
CA GLU A 156 -19.66 -4.63 5.14
C GLU A 156 -21.06 -4.02 4.95
N ARG A 157 -21.66 -3.47 6.01
CA ARG A 157 -23.00 -2.85 5.96
C ARG A 157 -22.95 -1.41 5.50
N THR A 158 -21.96 -0.64 5.95
CA THR A 158 -21.87 0.81 5.67
C THR A 158 -20.87 1.16 4.58
N GLY A 159 -19.88 0.28 4.34
CA GLY A 159 -18.73 0.53 3.48
C GLY A 159 -17.75 1.56 4.05
N GLU A 160 -17.80 1.83 5.36
CA GLU A 160 -16.92 2.78 6.05
C GLU A 160 -15.73 2.08 6.69
N LEU A 161 -14.64 2.83 6.96
CA LEU A 161 -13.47 2.31 7.66
C LEU A 161 -13.72 2.28 9.18
N ARG A 162 -13.80 1.08 9.74
CA ARG A 162 -13.83 0.85 11.18
C ARG A 162 -12.41 0.70 11.72
N THR A 163 -12.09 1.40 12.81
CA THR A 163 -10.82 1.22 13.52
C THR A 163 -10.86 -0.08 14.31
N LEU A 164 -9.83 -0.92 14.14
CA LEU A 164 -9.62 -2.10 14.95
C LEU A 164 -8.70 -1.81 16.14
N ARG A 165 -7.55 -1.19 15.87
CA ARG A 165 -6.55 -0.81 16.88
C ARG A 165 -5.66 0.32 16.39
N THR A 166 -4.95 0.92 17.32
CA THR A 166 -3.86 1.87 17.05
C THR A 166 -2.55 1.10 16.85
N LEU A 167 -1.75 1.54 15.88
CA LEU A 167 -0.41 1.06 15.56
C LEU A 167 0.60 2.09 16.09
N ASN A 168 1.67 1.65 16.75
CA ASN A 168 2.66 2.55 17.35
C ASN A 168 4.03 1.86 17.48
N GLY A 169 4.97 2.38 18.25
CA GLY A 169 6.19 1.68 18.65
C GLY A 169 6.98 1.16 17.44
N ASP A 170 7.11 -0.16 17.36
CA ASP A 170 7.85 -0.83 16.28
C ASP A 170 7.08 -0.81 14.95
N GLU A 171 5.74 -0.87 14.98
CA GLU A 171 4.89 -0.84 13.79
C GLU A 171 4.99 0.48 13.00
N THR A 172 5.30 1.58 13.69
CA THR A 172 5.51 2.91 13.09
C THR A 172 6.97 3.38 13.15
N ARG A 173 7.87 2.57 13.72
CA ARG A 173 9.24 2.95 14.11
C ARG A 173 9.27 4.34 14.77
N SER A 174 8.47 4.52 15.81
CA SER A 174 8.31 5.80 16.52
C SER A 174 7.87 6.97 15.61
N GLY A 175 7.02 6.69 14.63
CA GLY A 175 6.44 7.68 13.72
C GLY A 175 7.24 7.95 12.45
N GLU A 176 8.35 7.25 12.20
CA GLU A 176 9.18 7.41 11.00
C GLU A 176 8.50 6.83 9.75
N PHE A 177 7.91 5.64 9.86
CA PHE A 177 7.22 4.98 8.76
C PHE A 177 6.24 3.92 9.26
N LEU A 178 5.12 3.74 8.56
CA LEU A 178 4.21 2.63 8.83
C LEU A 178 4.65 1.38 8.05
N ILE A 179 4.80 0.26 8.76
CA ILE A 179 5.10 -1.05 8.16
C ILE A 179 3.79 -1.77 7.79
N MET A 180 3.67 -2.15 6.51
CA MET A 180 2.61 -3.02 5.98
C MET A 180 3.25 -4.35 5.57
N PRO A 181 3.34 -5.34 6.48
CA PRO A 181 4.19 -6.51 6.33
C PRO A 181 3.71 -7.49 5.24
N ASN A 182 4.56 -8.46 4.90
CA ASN A 182 4.17 -9.65 4.15
C ASN A 182 3.31 -10.58 5.02
N GLU A 183 2.59 -11.53 4.41
CA GLU A 183 1.87 -12.58 5.16
C GLU A 183 2.82 -13.46 5.98
N ASP A 184 3.99 -13.76 5.41
CA ASP A 184 5.08 -14.48 6.05
C ASP A 184 6.36 -13.64 5.96
N PRO A 185 6.58 -12.69 6.90
CA PRO A 185 7.75 -11.84 6.91
C PRO A 185 8.97 -12.57 7.47
N ASP A 186 10.14 -12.37 6.86
CA ASP A 186 11.38 -12.97 7.34
C ASP A 186 11.93 -12.24 8.57
N TYR A 187 11.84 -12.89 9.73
CA TYR A 187 12.32 -12.37 11.01
C TYR A 187 13.84 -12.51 11.21
N GLY A 188 14.59 -13.13 10.28
CA GLY A 188 16.05 -13.23 10.40
C GLY A 188 16.54 -13.92 11.70
N GLY A 189 15.69 -14.74 12.32
CA GLY A 189 15.97 -15.37 13.62
C GLY A 189 15.74 -14.46 14.85
N PHE A 190 15.22 -13.24 14.66
CA PHE A 190 14.87 -12.35 15.77
C PHE A 190 13.57 -12.80 16.44
N PRO A 191 13.49 -12.84 17.79
CA PRO A 191 12.37 -13.47 18.50
C PRO A 191 11.11 -12.60 18.59
N ILE A 192 11.15 -11.36 18.10
CA ILE A 192 10.04 -10.40 18.23
C ILE A 192 9.31 -10.25 16.90
N ALA A 193 8.01 -10.52 16.91
CA ALA A 193 7.13 -10.35 15.76
C ALA A 193 6.72 -8.87 15.60
N VAL A 194 7.65 -8.02 15.16
CA VAL A 194 7.45 -6.56 14.95
C VAL A 194 6.66 -6.20 13.69
N THR A 195 6.17 -7.20 12.96
CA THR A 195 5.54 -7.06 11.63
C THR A 195 4.08 -7.50 11.67
N ILE A 196 3.34 -6.91 12.61
CA ILE A 196 1.88 -6.92 12.68
C ILE A 196 1.47 -5.47 12.34
N PRO A 197 0.50 -5.17 11.46
CA PRO A 197 -0.63 -6.00 11.06
C PRO A 197 -0.52 -6.60 9.66
N ALA A 198 -0.71 -7.92 9.56
CA ALA A 198 -1.01 -8.59 8.28
C ALA A 198 -2.50 -8.94 8.12
N SER A 199 -3.35 -8.71 9.14
CA SER A 199 -4.67 -9.36 9.19
C SER A 199 -5.67 -8.75 8.21
N THR A 200 -5.81 -7.43 8.22
CA THR A 200 -6.73 -6.71 7.35
C THR A 200 -6.06 -6.21 6.07
N CYS A 201 -4.77 -5.90 6.15
CA CYS A 201 -4.00 -5.23 5.08
C CYS A 201 -4.57 -3.86 4.68
N ILE A 202 -5.24 -3.21 5.63
CA ILE A 202 -5.77 -1.86 5.51
C ILE A 202 -5.36 -1.10 6.77
N ALA A 203 -4.70 0.02 6.59
CA ALA A 203 -4.43 0.97 7.66
C ALA A 203 -4.78 2.39 7.21
N GLU A 204 -5.02 3.27 8.17
CA GLU A 204 -5.13 4.70 7.93
C GLU A 204 -4.01 5.40 8.70
N VAL A 205 -3.26 6.25 7.99
CA VAL A 205 -2.19 7.05 8.55
C VAL A 205 -2.58 8.52 8.50
N GLU A 206 -2.37 9.22 9.60
CA GLU A 206 -2.38 10.67 9.65
C GLU A 206 -0.93 11.16 9.69
N ALA A 207 -0.49 11.82 8.62
CA ALA A 207 0.82 12.45 8.57
C ALA A 207 0.79 13.80 9.29
N TYR A 208 1.96 14.31 9.67
CA TYR A 208 2.10 15.68 10.14
C TYR A 208 3.43 16.29 9.74
N THR A 209 3.44 17.61 9.63
CA THR A 209 4.62 18.44 9.35
C THR A 209 4.66 19.59 10.34
N VAL A 210 5.84 19.90 10.88
CA VAL A 210 6.11 21.05 11.77
C VAL A 210 7.30 21.82 11.26
#